data_AF-A0A8I3XCK5-F1
#
_entry.id   AF-A0A8I3XCK5-F1
#
_cell.length_a   1.000
_cell.length_b   1.000
_cell.length_c   1.000
_cell.angle_alpha   90.00
_cell.angle_beta   90.00
_cell.angle_gamma   90.00
#
_symmetry.space_group_name_H-M   'P 1'
#
loop_
_entity.id
_entity.type
_entity.pdbx_description
1 polymer ?
#
loop_
_entity_poly.entity_id
_entity_poly.type
_entity_poly.pdbx_seq_one_letter_code
_entity_poly.pdbx_strand_id
1 'polypeptide(L)'
;MPRSPSTPSEPPPSEAALPLASPVAAHTRSHQPAILAPLREVAGVEGLVRVHVPFSLQELSQIERRLGSFSADPSTYIKEFQYLTQAYSLTWHDIHVVCSSTLTVEEHERILAAARNQADKDHAIDNQIPLGPEVIPGEDPQWDYQANRGSDIPKRDRMIRYLLRGMDAVSNKVVNYDKLREITQLPDENPTLFLARLQEALVWYTWLDPASQNGATVLASHFISQSAPDIRKKLKKAEEGPETPIQDLVKMAFKVFNAREDAAEAARQTHMKQKADLQTQALVAALRPAGNQKPKAETHAPPGACFKCGKEGHWSRACPQPRPPTKPCPICQLPGHWKSDCPSFPRVPVPQNRHTGVMQPAVTLSREEPACQEPTSEGTPFPSLLGLLYD
;
A
#
# COMPACT_ATOMS: atom_id res chain seq x y z
N MET A 1 70.26 70.58 -35.88
CA MET A 1 71.25 69.94 -34.99
C MET A 1 70.86 70.26 -33.56
N PRO A 2 70.90 69.34 -32.59
CA PRO A 2 71.58 68.05 -32.62
C PRO A 2 70.64 66.84 -32.72
N ARG A 3 71.20 65.76 -33.25
CA ARG A 3 70.67 64.41 -33.39
C ARG A 3 71.27 63.52 -32.30
N SER A 4 70.44 62.58 -31.81
CA SER A 4 70.74 61.21 -31.36
C SER A 4 71.61 61.04 -30.07
N PRO A 5 71.35 59.98 -29.27
CA PRO A 5 71.70 58.62 -29.67
C PRO A 5 70.58 57.58 -29.52
N SER A 6 70.72 56.53 -30.32
CA SER A 6 69.84 55.37 -30.41
C SER A 6 70.32 54.19 -29.54
N THR A 7 69.36 53.32 -29.18
CA THR A 7 69.43 51.87 -28.86
C THR A 7 69.53 51.43 -27.39
N PRO A 8 69.00 50.23 -26.99
CA PRO A 8 68.48 49.14 -27.83
C PRO A 8 67.07 48.59 -27.50
N SER A 9 66.53 47.82 -28.44
CA SER A 9 65.30 47.02 -28.35
C SER A 9 65.38 45.93 -27.27
N GLU A 10 64.30 45.83 -26.49
CA GLU A 10 64.04 44.77 -25.52
C GLU A 10 63.17 43.68 -26.17
N PRO A 11 63.44 42.37 -25.95
CA PRO A 11 62.65 41.27 -26.50
C PRO A 11 61.31 41.13 -25.73
N PRO A 12 60.28 40.48 -26.33
CA PRO A 12 58.96 40.41 -25.71
C PRO A 12 58.96 39.51 -24.47
N PRO A 13 58.17 39.82 -23.41
CA PRO A 13 57.99 38.90 -22.32
C PRO A 13 57.14 37.70 -22.79
N SER A 14 57.73 36.52 -22.60
CA SER A 14 57.20 35.18 -22.78
C SER A 14 55.80 35.00 -22.17
N GLU A 15 54.95 34.24 -22.85
CA GLU A 15 53.69 33.68 -22.35
C GLU A 15 53.83 33.20 -20.91
N ALA A 16 53.17 33.90 -19.98
CA ALA A 16 52.91 33.39 -18.65
C ALA A 16 51.58 32.63 -18.69
N ALA A 17 51.70 31.31 -18.50
CA ALA A 17 50.61 30.36 -18.42
C ALA A 17 49.49 30.84 -17.47
N LEU A 18 48.25 30.66 -17.93
CA LEU A 18 47.05 30.75 -17.10
C LEU A 18 47.21 29.84 -15.87
N PRO A 19 46.88 30.29 -14.65
CA PRO A 19 46.87 29.39 -13.51
C PRO A 19 45.75 28.35 -13.72
N LEU A 20 46.14 27.07 -13.79
CA LEU A 20 45.24 25.93 -13.76
C LEU A 20 44.26 26.10 -12.60
N ALA A 21 42.97 26.12 -12.93
CA ALA A 21 41.90 26.02 -11.94
C ALA A 21 42.10 24.73 -11.11
N SER A 22 42.16 24.90 -9.79
CA SER A 22 42.32 23.81 -8.84
C SER A 22 41.13 22.83 -8.93
N PRO A 23 41.31 21.49 -8.95
CA PRO A 23 40.24 20.51 -9.17
C PRO A 23 39.24 20.40 -8.01
N VAL A 24 39.54 21.05 -6.88
CA VAL A 24 38.85 20.83 -5.60
C VAL A 24 37.52 21.59 -5.50
N ALA A 25 37.26 22.56 -6.39
CA ALA A 25 35.96 23.28 -6.41
C ALA A 25 34.86 22.56 -7.22
N ALA A 26 35.19 21.47 -7.92
CA ALA A 26 34.26 20.80 -8.84
C ALA A 26 33.35 19.76 -8.16
N HIS A 27 33.66 19.31 -6.93
CA HIS A 27 33.00 18.15 -6.31
C HIS A 27 31.90 18.46 -5.28
N THR A 28 31.47 19.72 -5.17
CA THR A 28 30.27 20.10 -4.37
C THR A 28 29.12 20.67 -5.19
N ARG A 29 29.17 20.65 -6.53
CA ARG A 29 27.98 20.90 -7.37
C ARG A 29 27.34 19.60 -7.86
N SER A 30 27.06 18.69 -6.95
CA SER A 30 25.92 17.78 -7.08
C SER A 30 24.74 18.42 -6.36
N HIS A 31 24.27 19.55 -6.86
CA HIS A 31 23.02 20.14 -6.42
C HIS A 31 22.03 20.03 -7.57
N GLN A 32 20.83 19.52 -7.27
CA GLN A 32 19.64 19.58 -8.11
C GLN A 32 19.59 20.91 -8.88
N PRO A 33 18.99 20.96 -10.09
CA PRO A 33 18.79 22.23 -10.76
C PRO A 33 17.88 23.06 -9.87
N ALA A 34 18.50 23.96 -9.10
CA ALA A 34 17.82 24.97 -8.32
C ALA A 34 17.19 25.88 -9.34
N ILE A 35 15.87 25.78 -9.47
CA ILE A 35 15.07 26.73 -10.24
C ILE A 35 15.52 28.12 -9.76
N LEU A 36 15.98 28.98 -10.67
CA LEU A 36 16.51 30.28 -10.28
C LEU A 36 15.34 31.24 -10.02
N ALA A 37 15.54 32.17 -9.08
CA ALA A 37 14.58 33.21 -8.79
C ALA A 37 14.49 34.20 -9.97
N PRO A 38 13.29 34.45 -10.52
CA PRO A 38 13.10 35.43 -11.59
C PRO A 38 13.40 36.86 -11.18
N LEU A 39 13.26 37.20 -9.90
CA LEU A 39 13.67 38.51 -9.39
C LEU A 39 14.94 38.35 -8.54
N ARG A 40 16.03 39.00 -8.93
CA ARG A 40 17.35 38.92 -8.26
C ARG A 40 17.78 40.26 -7.70
N GLU A 41 18.30 40.27 -6.48
CA GLU A 41 18.96 41.45 -5.90
C GLU A 41 20.39 41.57 -6.43
N VAL A 42 20.71 42.75 -6.97
CA VAL A 42 22.03 43.12 -7.48
C VAL A 42 22.47 44.45 -6.87
N ALA A 43 23.78 44.67 -6.77
CA ALA A 43 24.31 45.96 -6.34
C ALA A 43 24.12 47.00 -7.45
N GLY A 44 23.24 47.99 -7.22
CA GLY A 44 23.03 49.15 -8.07
C GLY A 44 23.78 50.38 -7.56
N VAL A 45 23.69 51.48 -8.32
CA VAL A 45 24.45 52.72 -8.08
C VAL A 45 24.04 53.44 -6.79
N GLU A 46 22.80 53.24 -6.32
CA GLU A 46 22.25 53.87 -5.10
C GLU A 46 21.86 52.85 -4.01
N GLY A 47 22.18 51.56 -4.18
CA GLY A 47 21.80 50.51 -3.23
C GLY A 47 21.47 49.17 -3.91
N LEU A 48 20.87 48.24 -3.16
CA LEU A 48 20.42 46.95 -3.73
C LEU A 48 19.19 47.19 -4.63
N VAL A 49 19.28 46.73 -5.88
CA VAL A 49 18.23 46.83 -6.90
C VAL A 49 17.77 45.43 -7.29
N ARG A 50 16.47 45.25 -7.47
CA ARG A 50 15.90 44.00 -7.96
C ARG A 50 15.80 44.02 -9.48
N VAL A 51 16.43 43.05 -10.15
CA VAL A 51 16.39 42.90 -11.60
C VAL A 51 15.59 41.66 -11.96
N HIS A 52 14.70 41.81 -12.93
CA HIS A 52 13.93 40.70 -13.49
C HIS A 52 14.77 39.93 -14.52
N VAL A 53 14.76 38.60 -14.37
CA VAL A 53 15.40 37.62 -15.24
C VAL A 53 14.29 36.65 -15.67
N PRO A 54 13.89 36.66 -16.95
CA PRO A 54 12.88 35.75 -17.45
C PRO A 54 13.30 34.28 -17.30
N PHE A 55 12.33 33.38 -17.21
CA PHE A 55 12.60 31.95 -17.21
C PHE A 55 13.27 31.49 -18.50
N SER A 56 14.27 30.62 -18.39
CA SER A 56 14.75 29.83 -19.51
C SER A 56 13.73 28.75 -19.89
N LEU A 57 13.79 28.25 -21.13
CA LEU A 57 12.94 27.14 -21.59
C LEU A 57 13.11 25.87 -20.73
N GLN A 58 14.33 25.62 -20.23
CA GLN A 58 14.61 24.49 -19.35
C GLN A 58 13.91 24.64 -17.98
N GLU A 59 13.92 25.85 -17.42
CA GLU A 59 13.24 26.15 -16.15
C GLU A 59 11.73 26.05 -16.31
N LEU A 60 11.16 26.59 -17.40
CA LEU A 60 9.73 26.44 -17.69
C LEU A 60 9.32 24.97 -17.83
N SER A 61 10.07 24.17 -18.59
CA SER A 61 9.79 22.74 -18.72
C SER A 61 9.89 21.99 -17.37
N GLN A 62 10.82 22.40 -16.49
CA GLN A 62 10.91 21.84 -15.14
C GLN A 62 9.72 22.25 -14.27
N ILE A 63 9.25 23.49 -14.38
CA ILE A 63 8.08 24.01 -13.68
C ILE A 63 6.81 23.27 -14.16
N GLU A 64 6.59 23.17 -15.47
CA GLU A 64 5.50 22.39 -16.09
C GLU A 64 5.45 20.96 -15.58
N ARG A 65 6.60 20.27 -15.59
CA ARG A 65 6.68 18.88 -15.11
C ARG A 65 6.41 18.74 -13.61
N ARG A 66 6.78 19.74 -12.80
CA ARG A 66 6.52 19.72 -11.34
C ARG A 66 5.06 20.02 -11.03
N LEU A 67 4.45 20.97 -11.73
CA LEU A 67 3.04 21.34 -11.56
C LEU A 67 2.11 20.24 -12.05
N GLY A 68 2.45 19.58 -13.17
CA GLY A 68 1.59 18.58 -13.79
C GLY A 68 0.34 19.20 -14.42
N SER A 69 -0.70 18.38 -14.61
CA SER A 69 -1.97 18.81 -15.21
C SER A 69 -2.96 19.22 -14.12
N PHE A 70 -3.50 20.44 -14.21
CA PHE A 70 -4.52 20.92 -13.29
C PHE A 70 -5.80 20.07 -13.34
N SER A 71 -6.34 19.75 -14.52
CA SER A 71 -7.52 18.87 -14.62
C SER A 71 -7.29 17.44 -14.12
N ALA A 72 -6.06 16.90 -14.23
CA ALA A 72 -5.78 15.53 -13.80
C ALA A 72 -5.64 15.41 -12.27
N ASP A 73 -4.96 16.37 -11.65
CA ASP A 73 -4.78 16.42 -10.19
C ASP A 73 -4.68 17.89 -9.73
N PRO A 74 -5.83 18.56 -9.51
CA PRO A 74 -5.85 19.95 -9.07
C PRO A 74 -5.16 20.15 -7.72
N SER A 75 -5.23 19.16 -6.83
CA SER A 75 -4.68 19.26 -5.47
C SER A 75 -3.15 19.32 -5.49
N THR A 76 -2.51 18.44 -6.27
CA THR A 76 -1.05 18.48 -6.45
C THR A 76 -0.63 19.76 -7.17
N TYR A 77 -1.35 20.15 -8.23
CA TYR A 77 -1.05 21.38 -8.96
C TYR A 77 -1.08 22.61 -8.03
N ILE A 78 -2.15 22.78 -7.24
CA ILE A 78 -2.31 23.93 -6.32
C ILE A 78 -1.18 23.95 -5.28
N LYS A 79 -0.85 22.79 -4.71
CA LYS A 79 0.23 22.67 -3.73
C LYS A 79 1.58 23.08 -4.32
N GLU A 80 1.89 22.60 -5.53
CA GLU A 80 3.16 22.91 -6.19
C GLU A 80 3.22 24.36 -6.68
N PHE A 81 2.11 24.93 -7.13
CA PHE A 81 1.99 26.34 -7.48
C PHE A 81 2.17 27.25 -6.25
N GLN A 82 1.58 26.87 -5.11
CA GLN A 82 1.80 27.56 -3.84
C GLN A 82 3.27 27.49 -3.42
N TYR A 83 3.91 26.32 -3.52
CA TYR A 83 5.33 26.19 -3.21
C TYR A 83 6.19 27.06 -4.12
N LEU A 84 5.91 27.09 -5.42
CA LEU A 84 6.63 27.91 -6.39
C LEU A 84 6.54 29.41 -6.06
N THR A 85 5.33 29.90 -5.76
CA THR A 85 5.10 31.32 -5.42
C THR A 85 5.65 31.73 -4.05
N GLN A 86 5.86 30.78 -3.14
CA GLN A 86 6.52 31.02 -1.85
C GLN A 86 8.04 30.94 -1.94
N ALA A 87 8.58 30.00 -2.72
CA ALA A 87 10.01 29.77 -2.84
C ALA A 87 10.70 30.85 -3.69
N TYR A 88 9.98 31.43 -4.64
CA TYR A 88 10.53 32.38 -5.60
C TYR A 88 9.79 33.71 -5.58
N SER A 89 10.55 34.80 -5.69
CA SER A 89 9.99 36.15 -5.89
C SER A 89 9.54 36.31 -7.33
N LEU A 90 8.37 35.78 -7.66
CA LEU A 90 7.78 35.90 -8.99
C LEU A 90 7.22 37.32 -9.21
N THR A 91 7.24 37.80 -10.45
CA THR A 91 6.50 38.99 -10.89
C THR A 91 5.12 38.59 -11.42
N TRP A 92 4.29 39.59 -11.77
CA TRP A 92 3.02 39.37 -12.47
C TRP A 92 3.26 38.64 -13.80
N HIS A 93 4.29 39.05 -14.53
CA HIS A 93 4.66 38.43 -15.81
C HIS A 93 5.06 36.96 -15.63
N ASP A 94 5.87 36.65 -14.61
CA ASP A 94 6.28 35.27 -14.34
C ASP A 94 5.07 34.37 -14.00
N ILE A 95 4.15 34.88 -13.17
CA ILE A 95 2.92 34.17 -12.83
C ILE A 95 2.05 33.96 -14.07
N HIS A 96 1.93 34.98 -14.92
CA HIS A 96 1.19 34.89 -16.18
C HIS A 96 1.81 33.83 -17.12
N VAL A 97 3.13 33.80 -17.27
CA VAL A 97 3.84 32.80 -18.09
C VAL A 97 3.65 31.39 -17.52
N VAL A 98 3.77 31.20 -16.21
CA VAL A 98 3.52 29.90 -15.57
C VAL A 98 2.08 29.46 -15.83
N CYS A 99 1.09 30.28 -15.48
CA CYS A 99 -0.32 29.93 -15.68
C CYS A 99 -0.65 29.63 -17.15
N SER A 100 -0.16 30.42 -18.10
CA SER A 100 -0.44 30.22 -19.53
C SER A 100 0.28 29.03 -20.17
N SER A 101 1.40 28.58 -19.59
CA SER A 101 2.13 27.38 -20.05
C SER A 101 1.60 26.09 -19.43
N THR A 102 1.02 26.14 -18.22
CA THR A 102 0.61 24.94 -17.48
C THR A 102 -0.91 24.71 -17.41
N LEU A 103 -1.73 25.69 -17.77
CA LEU A 103 -3.19 25.58 -17.82
C LEU A 103 -3.69 25.64 -19.27
N THR A 104 -4.78 24.92 -19.55
CA THR A 104 -5.58 25.15 -20.76
C THR A 104 -6.24 26.52 -20.69
N VAL A 105 -6.61 27.06 -21.86
CA VAL A 105 -7.27 28.36 -21.97
C VAL A 105 -8.56 28.39 -21.13
N GLU A 106 -9.35 27.31 -21.17
CA GLU A 106 -10.60 27.19 -20.45
C GLU A 106 -10.40 27.04 -18.94
N GLU A 107 -9.35 26.35 -18.48
CA GLU A 107 -8.99 26.31 -17.06
C GLU A 107 -8.56 27.69 -16.57
N HIS A 108 -7.68 28.34 -17.32
CA HIS A 108 -7.15 29.66 -16.99
C HIS A 108 -8.28 30.69 -16.85
N GLU A 109 -9.17 30.79 -17.84
CA GLU A 109 -10.31 31.72 -17.80
C GLU A 109 -11.23 31.46 -16.61
N ARG A 110 -11.56 30.18 -16.32
CA ARG A 110 -12.40 29.82 -15.17
C ARG A 110 -11.73 30.21 -13.85
N ILE A 111 -10.44 29.91 -13.68
CA ILE A 111 -9.68 30.24 -12.46
C ILE A 111 -9.66 31.75 -12.23
N LEU A 112 -9.38 32.54 -13.27
CA LEU A 112 -9.37 34.00 -13.17
C LEU A 112 -10.77 34.53 -12.81
N ALA A 113 -11.83 34.03 -13.44
CA ALA A 113 -13.20 34.43 -13.13
C ALA A 113 -13.58 34.11 -11.69
N ALA A 114 -13.24 32.91 -11.20
CA ALA A 114 -13.51 32.51 -9.81
C ALA A 114 -12.71 33.36 -8.80
N ALA A 115 -11.43 33.63 -9.08
CA ALA A 115 -10.59 34.50 -8.25
C ALA A 115 -11.17 35.92 -8.14
N ARG A 116 -11.59 36.50 -9.26
CA ARG A 116 -12.22 37.84 -9.31
C ARG A 116 -13.54 37.87 -8.54
N ASN A 117 -14.42 36.91 -8.79
CA ASN A 117 -15.69 36.77 -8.06
C ASN A 117 -15.47 36.63 -6.55
N GLN A 118 -14.41 35.95 -6.12
CA GLN A 118 -14.09 35.84 -4.70
C GLN A 118 -13.61 37.16 -4.11
N ALA A 119 -12.80 37.94 -4.84
CA ALA A 119 -12.41 39.28 -4.41
C ALA A 119 -13.62 40.24 -4.33
N ASP A 120 -14.55 40.16 -5.28
CA ASP A 120 -15.78 40.98 -5.26
C ASP A 120 -16.67 40.65 -4.05
N LYS A 121 -16.79 39.35 -3.70
CA LYS A 121 -17.49 38.92 -2.48
C LYS A 121 -16.83 39.46 -1.21
N ASP A 122 -15.50 39.39 -1.15
CA ASP A 122 -14.76 39.87 0.00
C ASP A 122 -14.84 41.41 0.10
N HIS A 123 -14.81 42.13 -1.02
CA HIS A 123 -15.03 43.59 -1.07
C HIS A 123 -16.39 44.01 -0.52
N ALA A 124 -17.44 43.23 -0.80
CA ALA A 124 -18.78 43.48 -0.25
C ALA A 124 -18.83 43.37 1.28
N ILE A 125 -17.88 42.65 1.89
CA ILE A 125 -17.74 42.50 3.35
C ILE A 125 -16.79 43.57 3.90
N ASP A 126 -15.67 43.83 3.22
CA ASP A 126 -14.65 44.79 3.60
C ASP A 126 -14.26 45.66 2.39
N ASN A 127 -14.68 46.92 2.42
CA ASN A 127 -14.44 47.88 1.34
C ASN A 127 -12.96 48.25 1.13
N GLN A 128 -12.05 47.84 2.03
CA GLN A 128 -10.60 48.01 1.86
C GLN A 128 -9.99 46.99 0.90
N ILE A 129 -10.71 45.90 0.59
CA ILE A 129 -10.29 44.90 -0.39
C ILE A 129 -10.63 45.46 -1.78
N PRO A 130 -9.67 45.53 -2.74
CA PRO A 130 -9.97 46.00 -4.09
C PRO A 130 -10.92 45.05 -4.83
N LEU A 131 -11.62 45.57 -5.85
CA LEU A 131 -12.49 44.75 -6.71
C LEU A 131 -11.69 43.72 -7.50
N GLY A 132 -12.37 42.67 -7.94
CA GLY A 132 -11.79 41.54 -8.67
C GLY A 132 -10.85 41.94 -9.81
N PRO A 133 -11.23 42.82 -10.74
CA PRO A 133 -10.36 43.26 -11.83
C PRO A 133 -9.09 43.99 -11.36
N GLU A 134 -9.13 44.67 -10.22
CA GLU A 134 -7.95 45.35 -9.63
C GLU A 134 -7.02 44.35 -8.91
N VAL A 135 -7.60 43.31 -8.30
CA VAL A 135 -6.84 42.25 -7.63
C VAL A 135 -6.19 41.29 -8.64
N ILE A 136 -6.92 40.95 -9.71
CA ILE A 136 -6.49 40.04 -10.77
C ILE A 136 -6.53 40.79 -12.11
N PRO A 137 -5.49 41.59 -12.43
CA PRO A 137 -5.40 42.33 -13.69
C PRO A 137 -5.42 41.39 -14.91
N GLY A 138 -6.14 41.78 -15.96
CA GLY A 138 -6.15 41.05 -17.24
C GLY A 138 -4.98 41.40 -18.16
N GLU A 139 -4.31 42.52 -17.89
CA GLU A 139 -3.16 43.05 -18.62
C GLU A 139 -2.04 43.38 -17.64
N ASP A 140 -0.84 43.64 -18.16
CA ASP A 140 0.34 43.95 -17.33
C ASP A 140 0.12 45.23 -16.52
N PRO A 141 0.07 45.15 -15.18
CA PRO A 141 -0.22 46.30 -14.33
C PRO A 141 0.98 47.23 -14.12
N GLN A 142 2.15 46.94 -14.69
CA GLN A 142 3.40 47.72 -14.52
C GLN A 142 3.79 47.92 -13.05
N TRP A 143 3.61 46.89 -12.23
CA TRP A 143 3.89 46.93 -10.79
C TRP A 143 5.37 47.12 -10.47
N ASP A 144 5.67 47.94 -9.46
CA ASP A 144 7.02 48.10 -8.93
C ASP A 144 7.37 46.97 -7.93
N TYR A 145 8.41 46.20 -8.26
CA TYR A 145 8.93 45.12 -7.41
C TYR A 145 10.19 45.48 -6.63
N GLN A 146 10.62 46.75 -6.65
CA GLN A 146 11.69 47.22 -5.78
C GLN A 146 11.24 47.17 -4.32
N ALA A 147 12.16 46.84 -3.40
CA ALA A 147 11.86 46.76 -1.96
C ALA A 147 11.87 48.15 -1.28
N ASN A 148 11.24 49.13 -1.92
CA ASN A 148 11.20 50.53 -1.47
C ASN A 148 9.82 50.89 -0.85
N ARG A 149 9.72 52.09 -0.27
CA ARG A 149 8.43 52.63 0.20
C ARG A 149 7.56 52.91 -1.03
N GLY A 150 6.48 52.15 -1.19
CA GLY A 150 5.58 52.27 -2.35
C GLY A 150 5.57 51.05 -3.27
N SER A 151 6.36 50.01 -2.95
CA SER A 151 6.38 48.76 -3.73
C SER A 151 4.98 48.15 -3.90
N ASP A 152 4.75 47.56 -5.07
CA ASP A 152 3.53 46.82 -5.40
C ASP A 152 3.60 45.33 -5.05
N ILE A 153 4.66 44.89 -4.35
CA ILE A 153 4.80 43.53 -3.81
C ILE A 153 3.54 43.07 -3.05
N PRO A 154 2.90 43.89 -2.17
CA PRO A 154 1.66 43.48 -1.50
C PRO A 154 0.48 43.29 -2.46
N LYS A 155 0.44 44.00 -3.60
CA LYS A 155 -0.59 43.80 -4.63
C LYS A 155 -0.40 42.45 -5.31
N ARG A 156 0.84 42.10 -5.64
CA ARG A 156 1.20 40.77 -6.16
C ARG A 156 0.85 39.65 -5.17
N ASP A 157 1.21 39.80 -3.90
CA ASP A 157 0.95 38.75 -2.90
C ASP A 157 -0.55 38.52 -2.70
N ARG A 158 -1.34 39.60 -2.79
CA ARG A 158 -2.80 39.51 -2.80
C ARG A 158 -3.31 38.82 -4.06
N MET A 159 -2.78 39.15 -5.24
CA MET A 159 -3.12 38.44 -6.48
C MET A 159 -2.86 36.93 -6.36
N ILE A 160 -1.68 36.52 -5.89
CA ILE A 160 -1.35 35.10 -5.67
C ILE A 160 -2.37 34.43 -4.74
N ARG A 161 -2.74 35.10 -3.65
CA ARG A 161 -3.73 34.60 -2.69
C ARG A 161 -5.09 34.35 -3.33
N TYR A 162 -5.58 35.29 -4.15
CA TYR A 162 -6.86 35.14 -4.83
C TYR A 162 -6.79 34.15 -6.00
N LEU A 163 -5.65 34.02 -6.69
CA LEU A 163 -5.42 32.96 -7.66
C LEU A 163 -5.52 31.58 -7.02
N LEU A 164 -4.86 31.35 -5.88
CA LEU A 164 -4.95 30.08 -5.15
C LEU A 164 -6.40 29.77 -4.73
N ARG A 165 -7.16 30.78 -4.28
CA ARG A 165 -8.60 30.62 -3.97
C ARG A 165 -9.43 30.33 -5.22
N GLY A 166 -9.12 30.97 -6.35
CA GLY A 166 -9.78 30.69 -7.64
C GLY A 166 -9.48 29.28 -8.13
N MET A 167 -8.24 28.82 -8.00
CA MET A 167 -7.85 27.44 -8.30
C MET A 167 -8.58 26.44 -7.40
N ASP A 168 -8.69 26.69 -6.10
CA ASP A 168 -9.46 25.83 -5.19
C ASP A 168 -10.95 25.80 -5.56
N ALA A 169 -11.54 26.96 -5.87
CA ALA A 169 -12.95 27.05 -6.28
C ALA A 169 -13.26 26.37 -7.62
N VAL A 170 -12.32 26.39 -8.57
CA VAL A 170 -12.45 25.83 -9.93
C VAL A 170 -11.88 24.43 -10.03
N SER A 171 -11.12 24.00 -9.03
CA SER A 171 -10.81 22.60 -8.84
C SER A 171 -12.14 21.89 -8.72
N ASN A 172 -12.62 21.36 -9.85
CA ASN A 172 -13.65 20.36 -9.86
C ASN A 172 -13.02 19.25 -9.04
N LYS A 173 -13.38 19.22 -7.76
CA LYS A 173 -13.11 18.13 -6.85
C LYS A 173 -13.72 16.90 -7.49
N VAL A 174 -12.98 16.28 -8.42
CA VAL A 174 -13.52 15.39 -9.46
C VAL A 174 -14.24 14.28 -8.74
N VAL A 175 -15.57 14.27 -8.87
CA VAL A 175 -16.42 13.28 -8.24
C VAL A 175 -16.11 11.92 -8.86
N ASN A 176 -15.31 11.13 -8.16
CA ASN A 176 -14.86 9.84 -8.63
C ASN A 176 -15.76 8.74 -8.06
N TYR A 177 -16.94 8.58 -8.67
CA TYR A 177 -17.86 7.49 -8.31
C TYR A 177 -17.28 6.11 -8.66
N ASP A 178 -16.30 6.01 -9.56
CA ASP A 178 -15.67 4.73 -9.90
C ASP A 178 -14.84 4.21 -8.73
N LYS A 179 -14.07 5.08 -8.07
CA LYS A 179 -13.35 4.74 -6.84
C LYS A 179 -14.30 4.38 -5.70
N LEU A 180 -15.45 5.05 -5.60
CA LEU A 180 -16.47 4.68 -4.63
C LEU A 180 -17.04 3.28 -4.93
N ARG A 181 -17.26 2.95 -6.21
CA ARG A 181 -17.77 1.64 -6.67
C ARG A 181 -16.84 0.46 -6.39
N GLU A 182 -15.53 0.70 -6.35
CA GLU A 182 -14.51 -0.33 -6.04
C GLU A 182 -14.57 -0.82 -4.58
N ILE A 183 -15.19 -0.06 -3.68
CA ILE A 183 -15.18 -0.35 -2.25
C ILE A 183 -16.29 -1.36 -1.91
N THR A 184 -15.92 -2.63 -1.78
CA THR A 184 -16.83 -3.69 -1.32
C THR A 184 -16.54 -4.12 0.12
N GLN A 185 -17.55 -4.59 0.83
CA GLN A 185 -17.40 -5.19 2.15
C GLN A 185 -16.57 -6.48 2.03
N LEU A 186 -15.54 -6.61 2.86
CA LEU A 186 -14.75 -7.84 2.93
C LEU A 186 -15.54 -8.97 3.63
N PRO A 187 -15.21 -10.26 3.39
CA PRO A 187 -15.97 -11.38 3.95
C PRO A 187 -16.15 -11.33 5.47
N ASP A 188 -15.08 -11.01 6.21
CA ASP A 188 -15.06 -11.00 7.67
C ASP A 188 -15.17 -9.59 8.26
N GLU A 189 -15.41 -8.58 7.42
CA GLU A 189 -15.47 -7.20 7.86
C GLU A 189 -16.83 -6.85 8.46
N ASN A 190 -16.76 -6.24 9.64
CA ASN A 190 -17.93 -5.75 10.35
C ASN A 190 -18.66 -4.63 9.55
N PRO A 191 -20.01 -4.64 9.50
CA PRO A 191 -20.77 -3.63 8.77
C PRO A 191 -20.49 -2.16 9.16
N THR A 192 -20.14 -1.87 10.42
CA THR A 192 -19.76 -0.51 10.84
C THR A 192 -18.41 -0.09 10.26
N LEU A 193 -17.43 -1.00 10.24
CA LEU A 193 -16.11 -0.72 9.66
C LEU A 193 -16.23 -0.47 8.16
N PHE A 194 -17.04 -1.28 7.49
CA PHE A 194 -17.37 -1.08 6.08
C PHE A 194 -18.04 0.28 5.83
N LEU A 195 -19.02 0.66 6.66
CA LEU A 195 -19.66 1.97 6.57
C LEU A 195 -18.65 3.10 6.77
N ALA A 196 -17.76 3.00 7.76
CA ALA A 196 -16.75 4.01 8.03
C ALA A 196 -15.84 4.23 6.80
N ARG A 197 -15.34 3.13 6.19
CA ARG A 197 -14.56 3.22 4.95
C ARG A 197 -15.34 3.86 3.80
N LEU A 198 -16.63 3.54 3.67
CA LEU A 198 -17.49 4.15 2.66
C LEU A 198 -17.75 5.63 2.92
N GLN A 199 -17.94 6.05 4.18
CA GLN A 199 -18.10 7.45 4.55
C GLN A 199 -16.84 8.25 4.27
N GLU A 200 -15.68 7.73 4.64
CA GLU A 200 -14.39 8.33 4.31
C GLU A 200 -14.22 8.47 2.80
N ALA A 201 -14.46 7.40 2.05
CA ALA A 201 -14.36 7.42 0.60
C ALA A 201 -15.37 8.37 -0.07
N LEU A 202 -16.59 8.48 0.45
CA LEU A 202 -17.58 9.43 -0.03
C LEU A 202 -17.03 10.85 0.10
N VAL A 203 -16.45 11.20 1.25
CA VAL A 203 -15.85 12.53 1.48
C VAL A 203 -14.65 12.74 0.56
N TRP A 204 -13.73 11.77 0.49
CA TRP A 204 -12.47 11.89 -0.25
C TRP A 204 -12.65 11.91 -1.77
N TYR A 205 -13.57 11.11 -2.31
CA TYR A 205 -13.73 10.96 -3.76
C TYR A 205 -14.91 11.74 -4.34
N THR A 206 -15.91 12.11 -3.53
CA THR A 206 -17.12 12.77 -4.05
C THR A 206 -17.45 14.10 -3.38
N TRP A 207 -16.83 14.39 -2.23
CA TRP A 207 -17.07 15.60 -1.43
C TRP A 207 -18.53 15.80 -1.03
N LEU A 208 -19.32 14.72 -1.06
CA LEU A 208 -20.65 14.68 -0.50
C LEU A 208 -20.52 14.53 1.01
N ASP A 209 -21.12 15.47 1.74
CA ASP A 209 -21.30 15.33 3.18
C ASP A 209 -22.23 14.14 3.46
N PRO A 210 -21.78 13.09 4.18
CA PRO A 210 -22.61 11.95 4.56
C PRO A 210 -23.89 12.34 5.32
N ALA A 211 -23.90 13.49 6.01
CA ALA A 211 -25.06 13.98 6.76
C ALA A 211 -26.06 14.78 5.88
N SER A 212 -25.67 15.18 4.67
CA SER A 212 -26.58 15.83 3.72
C SER A 212 -27.58 14.83 3.12
N GLN A 213 -28.76 15.29 2.68
CA GLN A 213 -29.76 14.43 2.06
C GLN A 213 -29.19 13.62 0.87
N ASN A 214 -28.48 14.30 -0.04
CA ASN A 214 -27.89 13.66 -1.22
C ASN A 214 -26.77 12.69 -0.84
N GLY A 215 -25.90 13.07 0.11
CA GLY A 215 -24.83 12.21 0.60
C GLY A 215 -25.37 10.96 1.29
N ALA A 216 -26.42 11.10 2.11
CA ALA A 216 -27.08 10.00 2.78
C ALA A 216 -27.69 9.00 1.77
N THR A 217 -28.36 9.48 0.72
CA THR A 217 -28.92 8.62 -0.33
C THR A 217 -27.84 7.87 -1.11
N VAL A 218 -26.76 8.56 -1.49
CA VAL A 218 -25.63 7.93 -2.21
C VAL A 218 -24.94 6.90 -1.32
N LEU A 219 -24.71 7.23 -0.05
CA LEU A 219 -24.10 6.34 0.93
C LEU A 219 -24.96 5.09 1.17
N ALA A 220 -26.27 5.25 1.35
CA ALA A 220 -27.19 4.13 1.53
C ALA A 220 -27.23 3.22 0.31
N SER A 221 -27.29 3.79 -0.90
CA SER A 221 -27.26 3.03 -2.16
C SER A 221 -25.97 2.20 -2.30
N HIS A 222 -24.81 2.79 -1.99
CA HIS A 222 -23.51 2.11 -2.02
C HIS A 222 -23.42 1.04 -0.93
N PHE A 223 -23.80 1.37 0.31
CA PHE A 223 -23.83 0.41 1.41
C PHE A 223 -24.67 -0.83 1.08
N ILE A 224 -25.88 -0.66 0.50
CA ILE A 224 -26.73 -1.78 0.08
C ILE A 224 -26.07 -2.60 -1.03
N SER A 225 -25.58 -1.96 -2.08
CA SER A 225 -25.08 -2.63 -3.28
C SER A 225 -23.72 -3.31 -3.10
N GLN A 226 -22.87 -2.77 -2.22
CA GLN A 226 -21.49 -3.19 -2.01
C GLN A 226 -21.28 -4.01 -0.73
N SER A 227 -22.30 -4.15 0.11
CA SER A 227 -22.32 -5.13 1.20
C SER A 227 -22.09 -6.56 0.70
N ALA A 228 -21.64 -7.44 1.59
CA ALA A 228 -21.47 -8.86 1.34
C ALA A 228 -22.76 -9.52 0.78
N PRO A 229 -22.68 -10.59 -0.02
CA PRO A 229 -23.82 -11.10 -0.78
C PRO A 229 -25.08 -11.45 0.03
N ASP A 230 -24.90 -12.04 1.21
CA ASP A 230 -25.95 -12.40 2.15
C ASP A 230 -26.60 -11.17 2.80
N ILE A 231 -25.78 -10.21 3.25
CA ILE A 231 -26.21 -8.92 3.79
C ILE A 231 -26.97 -8.12 2.73
N ARG A 232 -26.38 -7.93 1.55
CA ARG A 232 -27.00 -7.26 0.41
C ARG A 232 -28.36 -7.86 0.05
N LYS A 233 -28.50 -9.19 0.06
CA LYS A 233 -29.79 -9.87 -0.19
C LYS A 233 -30.84 -9.53 0.86
N LYS A 234 -30.45 -9.30 2.12
CA LYS A 234 -31.34 -8.84 3.18
C LYS A 234 -31.70 -7.36 3.02
N LEU A 235 -30.72 -6.50 2.73
CA LEU A 235 -30.92 -5.05 2.61
C LEU A 235 -31.78 -4.67 1.40
N LYS A 236 -31.63 -5.36 0.26
CA LYS A 236 -32.49 -5.15 -0.92
C LYS A 236 -33.99 -5.43 -0.69
N LYS A 237 -34.34 -6.06 0.43
CA LYS A 237 -35.74 -6.35 0.82
C LYS A 237 -36.31 -5.30 1.79
N ALA A 238 -35.56 -4.28 2.17
CA ALA A 238 -36.10 -3.16 2.93
C ALA A 238 -37.13 -2.41 2.07
N GLU A 239 -38.29 -2.07 2.65
CA GLU A 239 -39.43 -1.48 1.92
C GLU A 239 -39.09 -0.13 1.26
N GLU A 240 -38.16 0.64 1.84
CA GLU A 240 -37.79 1.98 1.39
C GLU A 240 -36.42 2.04 0.69
N GLY A 241 -35.74 0.91 0.51
CA GLY A 241 -34.48 0.84 -0.23
C GLY A 241 -33.41 1.86 0.26
N PRO A 242 -32.83 2.69 -0.62
CA PRO A 242 -31.86 3.74 -0.23
C PRO A 242 -32.43 4.88 0.60
N GLU A 243 -33.76 5.00 0.73
CA GLU A 243 -34.41 6.02 1.56
C GLU A 243 -34.49 5.61 3.03
N THR A 244 -34.30 4.31 3.33
CA THR A 244 -34.19 3.81 4.70
C THR A 244 -33.01 4.49 5.42
N PRO A 245 -33.20 5.01 6.64
CA PRO A 245 -32.11 5.61 7.42
C PRO A 245 -30.90 4.67 7.53
N ILE A 246 -29.70 5.20 7.29
CA ILE A 246 -28.47 4.41 7.24
C ILE A 246 -28.24 3.58 8.52
N GLN A 247 -28.67 4.09 9.68
CA GLN A 247 -28.56 3.39 10.96
C GLN A 247 -29.40 2.10 10.99
N ASP A 248 -30.57 2.10 10.35
CA ASP A 248 -31.44 0.92 10.32
C ASP A 248 -30.93 -0.12 9.32
N LEU A 249 -30.37 0.33 8.19
CA LEU A 249 -29.63 -0.54 7.27
C LEU A 249 -28.44 -1.22 7.98
N VAL A 250 -27.68 -0.48 8.77
CA VAL A 250 -26.57 -1.03 9.56
C VAL A 250 -27.08 -2.05 10.59
N LYS A 251 -28.14 -1.75 11.34
CA LYS A 251 -28.75 -2.71 12.30
C LYS A 251 -29.19 -4.01 11.61
N MET A 252 -29.77 -3.91 10.42
CA MET A 252 -30.15 -5.08 9.63
C MET A 252 -28.92 -5.88 9.18
N ALA A 253 -27.88 -5.20 8.72
CA ALA A 253 -26.62 -5.82 8.31
C ALA A 253 -25.95 -6.56 9.48
N PHE A 254 -25.91 -5.95 10.66
CA PHE A 254 -25.39 -6.57 11.89
C PHE A 254 -26.10 -7.86 12.26
N LYS A 255 -27.43 -7.89 12.19
CA LYS A 255 -28.20 -9.10 12.50
C LYS A 255 -27.82 -10.26 11.58
N VAL A 256 -27.59 -9.98 10.30
CA VAL A 256 -27.18 -10.99 9.31
C VAL A 256 -25.73 -11.43 9.56
N PHE A 257 -24.83 -10.47 9.76
CA PHE A 257 -23.41 -10.73 10.05
C PHE A 257 -23.26 -11.61 11.30
N ASN A 258 -23.88 -11.23 12.42
CA ASN A 258 -23.79 -12.00 13.67
C ASN A 258 -24.37 -13.41 13.51
N ALA A 259 -25.55 -13.55 12.89
CA ALA A 259 -26.15 -14.87 12.66
C ALA A 259 -25.27 -15.78 11.79
N ARG A 260 -24.52 -15.20 10.84
CA ARG A 260 -23.55 -15.92 10.02
C ARG A 260 -22.33 -16.35 10.84
N GLU A 261 -21.78 -15.46 11.68
CA GLU A 261 -20.66 -15.78 12.56
C GLU A 261 -21.04 -16.90 13.55
N ASP A 262 -22.22 -16.82 14.16
CA ASP A 262 -22.75 -17.85 15.06
C ASP A 262 -22.88 -19.20 14.35
N ALA A 263 -23.41 -19.21 13.11
CA ALA A 263 -23.53 -20.42 12.31
C ALA A 263 -22.16 -20.99 11.90
N ALA A 264 -21.21 -20.13 11.54
CA ALA A 264 -19.85 -20.52 11.20
C ALA A 264 -19.13 -21.11 12.44
N GLU A 265 -19.33 -20.52 13.62
CA GLU A 265 -18.80 -21.05 14.87
C GLU A 265 -19.42 -22.38 15.24
N ALA A 266 -20.74 -22.54 15.15
CA ALA A 266 -21.41 -23.81 15.38
C ALA A 266 -20.93 -24.91 14.42
N ALA A 267 -20.68 -24.56 13.15
CA ALA A 267 -20.10 -25.48 12.16
C ALA A 267 -18.66 -25.87 12.53
N ARG A 268 -17.83 -24.90 12.95
CA ARG A 268 -16.46 -25.16 13.44
C ARG A 268 -16.47 -26.08 14.66
N GLN A 269 -17.35 -25.84 15.62
CA GLN A 269 -17.51 -26.67 16.82
C GLN A 269 -17.99 -28.09 16.46
N THR A 270 -18.95 -28.22 15.55
CA THR A 270 -19.45 -29.52 15.08
C THR A 270 -18.34 -30.31 14.38
N HIS A 271 -17.58 -29.67 13.49
CA HIS A 271 -16.44 -30.30 12.82
C HIS A 271 -15.34 -30.71 13.81
N MET A 272 -15.05 -29.87 14.81
CA MET A 272 -14.10 -30.20 15.88
C MET A 272 -14.57 -31.41 16.71
N LYS A 273 -15.86 -31.46 17.06
CA LYS A 273 -16.45 -32.60 17.78
C LYS A 273 -16.39 -33.88 16.95
N GLN A 274 -16.76 -33.83 15.66
CA GLN A 274 -16.64 -34.96 14.75
C GLN A 274 -15.19 -35.48 14.65
N LYS A 275 -14.21 -34.58 14.57
CA LYS A 275 -12.79 -34.95 14.55
C LYS A 275 -12.37 -35.64 15.86
N ALA A 276 -12.82 -35.13 17.01
CA ALA A 276 -12.55 -35.74 18.32
C ALA A 276 -13.24 -37.12 18.47
N ASP A 277 -14.48 -37.26 17.99
CA ASP A 277 -15.22 -38.52 18.00
C ASP A 277 -14.54 -39.57 17.11
N LEU A 278 -14.12 -39.20 15.89
CA LEU A 278 -13.36 -40.07 14.99
C LEU A 278 -12.00 -40.47 15.60
N GLN A 279 -11.31 -39.54 16.25
CA GLN A 279 -10.05 -39.83 16.93
C GLN A 279 -10.25 -40.79 18.12
N THR A 280 -11.31 -40.60 18.90
CA THR A 280 -11.69 -41.48 20.01
C THR A 280 -12.07 -42.86 19.51
N GLN A 281 -12.84 -42.95 18.42
CA GLN A 281 -13.23 -44.21 17.79
C GLN A 281 -12.01 -44.98 17.26
N ALA A 282 -11.06 -44.28 16.62
CA ALA A 282 -9.81 -44.87 16.16
C ALA A 282 -8.96 -45.40 17.33
N LEU A 283 -8.88 -44.66 18.44
CA LEU A 283 -8.18 -45.09 19.65
C LEU A 283 -8.84 -46.33 20.29
N VAL A 284 -10.16 -46.34 20.42
CA VAL A 284 -10.91 -47.50 20.95
C VAL A 284 -10.75 -48.73 20.04
N ALA A 285 -10.76 -48.55 18.72
CA ALA A 285 -10.51 -49.65 17.78
C ALA A 285 -9.10 -50.23 17.92
N ALA A 286 -8.08 -49.40 18.16
CA ALA A 286 -6.71 -49.85 18.38
C ALA A 286 -6.51 -50.56 19.73
N LEU A 287 -7.31 -50.23 20.75
CA LEU A 287 -7.23 -50.81 22.10
C LEU A 287 -8.15 -52.02 22.31
N ARG A 288 -9.04 -52.35 21.37
CA ARG A 288 -9.90 -53.53 21.49
C ARG A 288 -9.02 -54.79 21.59
N PRO A 289 -9.18 -55.61 22.66
CA PRO A 289 -8.50 -56.89 22.70
C PRO A 289 -8.96 -57.71 21.50
N ALA A 290 -8.01 -58.27 20.75
CA ALA A 290 -8.33 -59.34 19.82
C ALA A 290 -9.00 -60.45 20.64
N GLY A 291 -10.34 -60.52 20.57
CA GLY A 291 -11.12 -61.51 21.28
C GLY A 291 -10.58 -62.88 20.92
N ASN A 292 -9.94 -63.51 21.89
CA ASN A 292 -9.29 -64.80 21.77
C ASN A 292 -10.37 -65.90 21.80
N GLN A 293 -11.35 -65.84 20.88
CA GLN A 293 -12.10 -67.01 20.49
C GLN A 293 -11.25 -67.75 19.45
N LYS A 294 -10.24 -68.46 19.96
CA LYS A 294 -9.66 -69.59 19.22
C LYS A 294 -10.75 -70.66 19.15
N PRO A 295 -11.33 -71.00 17.98
CA PRO A 295 -11.65 -72.40 17.77
C PRO A 295 -10.32 -73.15 17.90
N LYS A 296 -10.34 -74.20 18.72
CA LYS A 296 -9.22 -75.11 18.97
C LYS A 296 -8.57 -75.41 17.61
N ALA A 297 -7.37 -74.89 17.39
CA ALA A 297 -6.57 -75.23 16.23
C ALA A 297 -6.17 -76.70 16.41
N GLU A 298 -7.02 -77.59 15.91
CA GLU A 298 -6.54 -78.87 15.44
C GLU A 298 -5.43 -78.56 14.44
N THR A 299 -4.24 -79.06 14.73
CA THR A 299 -3.11 -79.09 13.82
C THR A 299 -3.49 -79.88 12.58
N HIS A 300 -4.26 -79.26 11.69
CA HIS A 300 -4.49 -79.79 10.36
C HIS A 300 -3.20 -79.61 9.58
N ALA A 301 -2.68 -80.72 9.08
CA ALA A 301 -1.70 -80.71 8.01
C ALA A 301 -2.21 -79.83 6.85
N PRO A 302 -1.33 -79.13 6.13
CA PRO A 302 -1.75 -78.29 5.01
C PRO A 302 -2.48 -79.14 3.96
N PRO A 303 -3.54 -78.62 3.33
CA PRO A 303 -4.19 -79.30 2.23
C PRO A 303 -3.23 -79.35 1.04
N GLY A 304 -2.84 -80.57 0.65
CA GLY A 304 -2.04 -80.86 -0.54
C GLY A 304 -0.59 -81.26 -0.29
N ALA A 305 0.06 -81.70 -1.38
CA ALA A 305 1.44 -82.15 -1.38
C ALA A 305 2.43 -81.00 -1.11
N CYS A 306 3.44 -81.26 -0.28
CA CYS A 306 4.52 -80.33 -0.01
C CYS A 306 5.25 -79.94 -1.30
N PHE A 307 5.43 -78.64 -1.54
CA PHE A 307 6.11 -78.14 -2.75
C PHE A 307 7.60 -78.50 -2.83
N LYS A 308 8.24 -78.88 -1.71
CA LYS A 308 9.66 -79.26 -1.69
C LYS A 308 9.91 -80.76 -1.89
N CYS A 309 8.96 -81.63 -1.53
CA CYS A 309 9.15 -83.08 -1.62
C CYS A 309 7.98 -83.86 -2.24
N GLY A 310 6.85 -83.23 -2.51
CA GLY A 310 5.67 -83.86 -3.09
C GLY A 310 4.89 -84.78 -2.16
N LYS A 311 5.26 -84.89 -0.88
CA LYS A 311 4.52 -85.69 0.12
C LYS A 311 3.59 -84.80 0.93
N GLU A 312 2.41 -85.32 1.28
CA GLU A 312 1.40 -84.62 2.07
C GLU A 312 1.74 -84.68 3.58
N GLY A 313 0.95 -84.02 4.42
CA GLY A 313 1.08 -84.12 5.88
C GLY A 313 1.99 -83.08 6.56
N HIS A 314 2.67 -82.21 5.79
CA HIS A 314 3.55 -81.18 6.35
C HIS A 314 3.67 -79.95 5.44
N TRP A 315 3.98 -78.80 6.04
CA TRP A 315 4.25 -77.57 5.29
C TRP A 315 5.64 -77.62 4.64
N SER A 316 5.79 -77.02 3.46
CA SER A 316 7.08 -76.91 2.75
C SER A 316 8.22 -76.32 3.60
N ARG A 317 7.91 -75.56 4.64
CA ARG A 317 8.89 -75.01 5.59
C ARG A 317 9.40 -76.03 6.61
N ALA A 318 8.59 -77.04 6.95
CA ALA A 318 8.91 -78.11 7.90
C ALA A 318 9.18 -79.43 7.18
N CYS A 319 9.67 -79.38 5.93
CA CYS A 319 9.91 -80.56 5.12
C CYS A 319 11.09 -81.37 5.68
N PRO A 320 10.90 -82.63 6.07
CA PRO A 320 11.99 -83.45 6.61
C PRO A 320 13.02 -83.83 5.54
N GLN A 321 12.67 -83.75 4.25
CA GLN A 321 13.57 -84.04 3.12
C GLN A 321 13.32 -83.08 1.95
N PRO A 322 13.83 -81.83 2.02
CA PRO A 322 13.67 -80.86 0.94
C PRO A 322 14.52 -81.28 -0.26
N ARG A 323 13.92 -81.39 -1.45
CA ARG A 323 14.67 -81.58 -2.68
C ARG A 323 15.13 -80.23 -3.26
N PRO A 324 16.23 -80.19 -4.03
CA PRO A 324 16.59 -78.99 -4.79
C PRO A 324 15.45 -78.63 -5.77
N PRO A 325 15.20 -77.33 -6.02
CA PRO A 325 14.17 -76.93 -6.97
C PRO A 325 14.56 -77.33 -8.38
N THR A 326 13.60 -77.87 -9.13
CA THR A 326 13.76 -78.24 -10.55
C THR A 326 13.77 -77.05 -11.50
N LYS A 327 13.32 -75.88 -11.03
CA LYS A 327 13.31 -74.62 -11.78
C LYS A 327 14.37 -73.65 -11.22
N PRO A 328 15.00 -72.81 -12.06
CA PRO A 328 15.92 -71.78 -11.59
C PRO A 328 15.22 -70.82 -10.62
N CYS A 329 15.99 -70.22 -9.72
CA CYS A 329 15.45 -69.29 -8.74
C CYS A 329 14.79 -68.10 -9.44
N PRO A 330 13.54 -67.73 -9.13
CA PRO A 330 12.86 -66.63 -9.82
C PRO A 330 13.44 -65.24 -9.52
N ILE A 331 14.42 -65.12 -8.61
CA ILE A 331 15.04 -63.84 -8.25
C ILE A 331 16.34 -63.60 -9.00
N CYS A 332 17.23 -64.59 -9.02
CA CYS A 332 18.55 -64.46 -9.66
C CYS A 332 18.74 -65.40 -10.86
N GLN A 333 17.73 -66.20 -11.20
CA GLN A 333 17.70 -67.17 -12.31
C GLN A 333 18.78 -68.26 -12.24
N LEU A 334 19.53 -68.36 -11.14
CA LEU A 334 20.50 -69.43 -10.92
C LEU A 334 19.80 -70.71 -10.40
N PRO A 335 20.21 -71.90 -10.87
CA PRO A 335 19.68 -73.17 -10.37
C PRO A 335 20.20 -73.51 -8.97
N GLY A 336 19.57 -74.50 -8.32
CA GLY A 336 20.12 -75.14 -7.11
C GLY A 336 19.65 -74.58 -5.76
N HIS A 337 18.87 -73.50 -5.70
CA HIS A 337 18.34 -72.95 -4.44
C HIS A 337 16.91 -72.42 -4.57
N TRP A 338 16.15 -72.45 -3.46
CA TRP A 338 14.79 -71.92 -3.41
C TRP A 338 14.81 -70.40 -3.22
N LYS A 339 13.73 -69.71 -3.60
CA LYS A 339 13.54 -68.25 -3.40
C LYS A 339 13.90 -67.78 -1.98
N SER A 340 13.54 -68.57 -0.96
CA SER A 340 13.81 -68.30 0.46
C SER A 340 15.29 -68.27 0.82
N ASP A 341 16.10 -68.99 0.05
CA ASP A 341 17.52 -69.22 0.29
C ASP A 341 18.37 -68.50 -0.77
N CYS A 342 17.78 -67.54 -1.48
CA CYS A 342 18.45 -66.76 -2.50
C CYS A 342 19.50 -65.84 -1.85
N PRO A 343 20.79 -65.95 -2.21
CA PRO A 343 21.84 -65.11 -1.64
C PRO A 343 21.68 -63.62 -2.00
N SER A 344 20.89 -63.31 -3.04
CA SER A 344 20.58 -61.94 -3.47
C SER A 344 19.38 -61.33 -2.74
N PHE A 345 18.79 -61.99 -1.74
CA PHE A 345 17.66 -61.43 -0.97
C PHE A 345 18.16 -60.51 0.15
N PRO A 346 17.82 -59.20 0.18
CA PRO A 346 18.21 -58.32 1.28
C PRO A 346 17.48 -58.75 2.56
N ARG A 347 18.21 -59.21 3.58
CA ARG A 347 17.65 -59.38 4.93
C ARG A 347 17.65 -58.02 5.63
N VAL A 348 16.50 -57.37 5.74
CA VAL A 348 16.34 -56.20 6.61
C VAL A 348 16.32 -56.70 8.07
N PRO A 349 17.18 -56.20 8.98
CA PRO A 349 17.09 -56.52 10.41
C PRO A 349 15.84 -55.89 11.02
N VAL A 350 15.02 -56.69 11.69
CA VAL A 350 13.88 -56.21 12.51
C VAL A 350 14.38 -55.96 13.93
N PRO A 351 14.21 -54.76 14.52
CA PRO A 351 14.51 -54.52 15.93
C PRO A 351 13.49 -55.22 16.83
N GLN A 352 13.98 -56.01 17.78
CA GLN A 352 13.20 -56.62 18.86
C GLN A 352 12.95 -55.58 19.98
N ASN A 353 11.69 -55.24 20.27
CA ASN A 353 11.15 -55.29 21.63
C ASN A 353 9.73 -54.70 21.74
N ARG A 354 8.77 -55.56 22.06
CA ARG A 354 7.66 -55.26 22.97
C ARG A 354 7.78 -56.27 24.09
N HIS A 355 7.94 -55.81 25.32
CA HIS A 355 7.38 -56.34 26.57
C HIS A 355 8.09 -55.65 27.74
N THR A 356 7.40 -54.73 28.41
CA THR A 356 7.07 -54.72 29.85
C THR A 356 6.64 -53.31 30.22
N GLY A 357 5.37 -53.17 30.61
CA GLY A 357 4.88 -51.97 31.27
C GLY A 357 5.31 -51.97 32.73
N VAL A 358 5.87 -50.85 33.17
CA VAL A 358 5.87 -50.39 34.56
C VAL A 358 5.69 -48.88 34.51
N MET A 359 4.57 -48.38 35.06
CA MET A 359 4.42 -46.98 35.39
C MET A 359 5.29 -46.68 36.62
N GLN A 360 6.07 -45.59 36.57
CA GLN A 360 6.49 -44.87 37.76
C GLN A 360 6.33 -43.36 37.53
N PRO A 361 6.04 -42.58 38.60
CA PRO A 361 5.46 -41.26 38.52
C PRO A 361 6.50 -40.14 38.38
N ALA A 362 5.94 -38.94 38.14
CA ALA A 362 6.59 -37.68 37.86
C ALA A 362 7.72 -37.29 38.83
N VAL A 363 8.78 -36.74 38.24
CA VAL A 363 9.65 -35.75 38.89
C VAL A 363 9.80 -34.57 37.94
N THR A 364 9.30 -33.44 38.40
CA THR A 364 9.51 -32.09 37.89
C THR A 364 10.99 -31.77 37.78
N LEU A 365 11.42 -31.27 36.62
CA LEU A 365 12.63 -30.47 36.50
C LEU A 365 12.47 -29.47 35.37
N SER A 366 12.47 -28.21 35.79
CA SER A 366 12.46 -26.98 35.03
C SER A 366 13.46 -26.99 33.87
N ARG A 367 13.05 -26.47 32.70
CA ARG A 367 13.96 -25.81 31.77
C ARG A 367 13.23 -24.84 30.85
N GLU A 368 13.40 -23.57 31.20
CA GLU A 368 13.52 -22.36 30.36
C GLU A 368 13.04 -22.45 28.90
N GLU A 369 12.00 -21.67 28.59
CA GLU A 369 11.65 -21.27 27.22
C GLU A 369 12.51 -20.08 26.76
N PRO A 370 12.94 -20.04 25.48
CA PRO A 370 13.58 -18.87 24.90
C PRO A 370 12.55 -17.80 24.53
N ALA A 371 12.83 -16.56 24.92
CA ALA A 371 12.07 -15.38 24.59
C ALA A 371 12.05 -15.11 23.07
N CYS A 372 10.84 -14.97 22.50
CA CYS A 372 10.65 -14.29 21.22
C CYS A 372 10.34 -12.82 21.51
N GLN A 373 11.22 -11.95 21.00
CA GLN A 373 11.17 -10.51 21.12
C GLN A 373 9.97 -9.93 20.34
N GLU A 374 9.20 -9.07 20.99
CA GLU A 374 8.25 -8.15 20.34
C GLU A 374 9.02 -6.99 19.67
N PRO A 375 8.64 -6.56 18.46
CA PRO A 375 9.20 -5.35 17.87
C PRO A 375 8.52 -4.11 18.46
N THR A 376 9.35 -3.27 19.07
CA THR A 376 9.06 -1.97 19.67
C THR A 376 8.53 -0.94 18.68
N SER A 377 7.49 -0.23 19.10
CA SER A 377 6.98 0.99 18.49
C SER A 377 7.72 2.24 19.00
N GLU A 378 8.39 2.94 18.10
CA GLU A 378 8.70 4.38 18.18
C GLU A 378 7.95 5.01 16.99
N GLY A 379 7.20 6.11 17.05
CA GLY A 379 7.17 7.25 17.94
C GLY A 379 6.83 8.45 17.04
N THR A 380 5.55 8.70 16.76
CA THR A 380 5.07 9.87 16.01
C THR A 380 4.84 11.05 16.95
N PRO A 381 5.30 12.28 16.64
CA PRO A 381 5.13 13.43 17.50
C PRO A 381 3.96 14.29 17.02
N PHE A 382 2.81 14.31 17.70
CA PHE A 382 1.93 15.48 17.75
C PHE A 382 1.04 15.43 19.01
N PRO A 383 0.83 16.55 19.71
CA PRO A 383 0.20 16.58 21.03
C PRO A 383 -1.33 16.61 20.98
N SER A 384 -1.94 15.86 21.89
CA SER A 384 -3.37 15.87 22.19
C SER A 384 -3.81 17.20 22.81
N LEU A 385 -4.82 17.84 22.23
CA LEU A 385 -5.55 18.98 22.80
C LEU A 385 -7.05 18.68 22.73
N LEU A 386 -7.59 18.11 23.82
CA LEU A 386 -9.03 18.07 24.07
C LEU A 386 -9.23 18.20 25.58
N GLY A 387 -9.68 19.40 25.97
CA GLY A 387 -10.00 19.74 27.35
C GLY A 387 -10.31 21.23 27.42
N LEU A 388 -11.59 21.57 27.30
CA LEU A 388 -12.30 22.67 27.98
C LEU A 388 -13.68 22.80 27.33
N LEU A 389 -14.74 22.52 28.11
CA LEU A 389 -15.97 23.32 28.25
C LEU A 389 -17.02 22.48 29.01
N TYR A 390 -16.94 22.55 30.33
CA TYR A 390 -18.08 22.53 31.23
C TYR A 390 -17.99 23.85 32.02
N ASP A 391 -18.70 24.86 31.53
CA ASP A 391 -19.49 25.89 32.22
C ASP A 391 -19.84 27.02 31.25
#